data_AF-A0A1M5EYB4-F1
#
_entry.id   AF-A0A1M5EYB4-F1
#
_cell.length_a   1.000
_cell.length_b   1.000
_cell.length_c   1.000
_cell.angle_alpha   90.00
_cell.angle_beta   90.00
_cell.angle_gamma   90.00
#
_symmetry.space_group_name_H-M   'P 1'
#
loop_
_entity.id
_entity.type
_entity.pdbx_description
1 polymer ?
#
loop_
_entity_poly.entity_id
_entity_poly.type
_entity_poly.pdbx_seq_one_letter_code
_entity_poly.pdbx_strand_id
1 'polypeptide(L)'
;MVPVIIRKLESSKGAIHKLMAKAENEAAQRKLEWEESQKRWRHAEDQRRVAQARADSQKQLSEIMDRWASTVSVERFFLEAETRVEGLDGERKDKLLERLRLARSMLGTLDPLEYLEGWIAPDEIYKTKFDQD
;
A
#
# COMPACT_ATOMS: atom_id res chain seq x y z
N MET A 1 -10.19 12.27 74.86
CA MET A 1 -10.69 12.39 73.47
C MET A 1 -9.60 12.15 72.42
N VAL A 2 -8.44 12.82 72.55
CA VAL A 2 -7.27 12.65 71.66
C VAL A 2 -6.77 11.19 71.50
N PRO A 3 -6.70 10.33 72.54
CA PRO A 3 -6.17 8.96 72.40
C PRO A 3 -7.03 8.03 71.54
N VAL A 4 -8.36 8.24 71.56
CA VAL A 4 -9.32 7.43 70.80
C VAL A 4 -9.22 7.75 69.30
N ILE A 5 -8.94 9.00 68.95
CA ILE A 5 -8.72 9.45 67.58
C ILE A 5 -7.42 8.86 67.03
N ILE A 6 -6.34 8.89 67.82
CA ILE A 6 -5.04 8.28 67.45
C ILE A 6 -5.20 6.77 67.21
N ARG A 7 -5.88 6.05 68.10
CA ARG A 7 -6.12 4.60 67.95
C ARG A 7 -6.98 4.25 66.74
N LYS A 8 -7.96 5.10 66.37
CA LYS A 8 -8.73 4.95 65.13
C LYS A 8 -7.89 5.23 63.88
N LEU A 9 -7.01 6.24 63.92
CA LEU A 9 -6.08 6.53 62.83
C LEU A 9 -5.09 5.38 62.60
N GLU A 10 -4.55 4.80 63.67
CA GLU A 10 -3.67 3.63 63.61
C GLU A 10 -4.38 2.39 63.03
N SER A 11 -5.64 2.15 63.41
CA SER A 11 -6.40 1.01 62.86
C SER A 11 -6.82 1.23 61.40
N SER A 12 -7.13 2.47 61.01
CA SER A 12 -7.42 2.83 59.62
C SER A 12 -6.19 2.76 58.71
N LYS A 13 -4.98 3.04 59.22
CA LYS A 13 -3.73 2.94 58.45
C LYS A 13 -3.53 1.57 57.82
N GLY A 14 -3.79 0.49 58.56
CA GLY A 14 -3.70 -0.88 58.04
C GLY A 14 -4.72 -1.20 56.95
N ALA A 15 -5.95 -0.67 57.07
CA ALA A 15 -6.98 -0.81 56.05
C ALA A 15 -6.63 -0.04 54.77
N ILE A 16 -6.11 1.19 54.92
CA ILE A 16 -5.67 2.03 53.79
C ILE A 16 -4.50 1.37 53.05
N HIS A 17 -3.50 0.83 53.74
CA HIS A 17 -2.40 0.12 53.09
C HIS A 17 -2.86 -1.13 52.31
N LYS A 18 -3.83 -1.88 52.83
CA LYS A 18 -4.40 -3.03 52.09
C LYS A 18 -5.14 -2.59 50.82
N LEU A 19 -5.88 -1.48 50.89
CA LEU A 19 -6.58 -0.92 49.73
C LEU A 19 -5.58 -0.37 48.69
N MET A 20 -4.51 0.30 49.13
CA MET A 20 -3.44 0.77 48.25
C MET A 20 -2.72 -0.39 47.55
N ALA A 21 -2.33 -1.43 48.28
CA ALA A 21 -1.67 -2.60 47.69
C ALA A 21 -2.58 -3.32 46.67
N LYS A 22 -3.89 -3.39 46.94
CA LYS A 22 -4.86 -3.93 45.98
C LYS A 22 -4.96 -3.06 44.73
N ALA A 23 -5.06 -1.74 44.89
CA ALA A 23 -5.13 -0.80 43.77
C ALA A 23 -3.84 -0.80 42.93
N GLU A 24 -2.67 -0.91 43.56
CA GLU A 24 -1.37 -1.03 42.89
C GLU A 24 -1.27 -2.31 42.07
N ASN A 25 -1.71 -3.45 42.63
CA ASN A 25 -1.76 -4.72 41.91
C ASN A 25 -2.72 -4.66 40.71
N GLU A 26 -3.91 -4.08 40.88
CA GLU A 26 -4.88 -3.90 39.79
C GLU A 26 -4.38 -2.92 38.71
N ALA A 27 -3.59 -1.90 39.09
CA ALA A 27 -2.96 -0.98 38.15
C ALA A 27 -1.81 -1.67 37.38
N ALA A 28 -1.01 -2.50 38.06
CA ALA A 28 0.05 -3.27 37.43
C ALA A 28 -0.48 -4.27 36.41
N GLN A 29 -1.55 -5.01 36.74
CA GLN A 29 -2.20 -5.95 35.82
C GLN A 29 -2.76 -5.23 34.58
N ARG A 30 -3.49 -4.13 34.77
CA ARG A 30 -4.00 -3.32 33.64
C ARG A 30 -2.89 -2.77 32.76
N LYS A 31 -1.75 -2.40 33.34
CA LYS A 31 -0.59 -1.91 32.58
C LYS A 31 0.04 -3.02 31.74
N LEU A 32 0.19 -4.22 32.30
CA LEU A 32 0.68 -5.41 31.59
C LEU A 32 -0.25 -5.77 30.41
N GLU A 33 -1.56 -5.87 30.66
CA GLU A 33 -2.56 -6.18 29.63
C GLU A 33 -2.60 -5.12 28.53
N TRP A 34 -2.48 -3.84 28.90
CA TRP A 34 -2.38 -2.74 27.96
C TRP A 34 -1.13 -2.85 27.09
N GLU A 35 0.04 -3.10 27.68
CA GLU A 35 1.30 -3.24 26.96
C GLU A 35 1.29 -4.43 25.99
N GLU A 36 0.73 -5.58 26.39
CA GLU A 36 0.56 -6.74 25.52
C GLU A 36 -0.40 -6.45 24.36
N SER A 37 -1.52 -5.80 24.64
CA SER A 37 -2.51 -5.42 23.63
C SER A 37 -1.90 -4.44 22.63
N GLN A 38 -1.12 -3.46 23.09
CA GLN A 38 -0.40 -2.51 22.25
C GLN A 38 0.67 -3.16 21.38
N LYS A 39 1.38 -4.16 21.89
CA LYS A 39 2.32 -4.95 21.08
C LYS A 39 1.59 -5.70 19.97
N ARG A 40 0.53 -6.46 20.32
CA ARG A 40 -0.28 -7.20 19.33
C ARG A 40 -0.88 -6.29 18.28
N TRP A 41 -1.40 -5.14 18.70
CA TRP A 41 -1.97 -4.15 17.78
C TRP A 41 -0.93 -3.61 16.80
N ARG A 42 0.27 -3.26 17.27
CA ARG A 42 1.37 -2.79 16.39
C ARG A 42 1.79 -3.83 15.36
N HIS A 43 1.91 -5.10 15.75
CA HIS A 43 2.24 -6.17 14.80
C HIS A 43 1.12 -6.41 13.78
N ALA A 44 -0.15 -6.42 14.21
CA ALA A 44 -1.28 -6.57 13.32
C ALA A 44 -1.43 -5.38 12.35
N GLU A 45 -1.15 -4.17 12.81
CA GLU A 45 -1.16 -2.97 11.97
C GLU A 45 -0.04 -3.00 10.93
N ASP A 46 1.18 -3.40 11.31
CA ASP A 46 2.30 -3.50 10.37
C ASP A 46 2.02 -4.56 9.30
N GLN A 47 1.50 -5.74 9.69
CA GLN A 47 1.06 -6.76 8.72
C GLN A 47 -0.01 -6.25 7.76
N ARG A 48 -0.97 -5.47 8.26
CA ARG A 48 -1.99 -4.83 7.41
C ARG A 48 -1.38 -3.83 6.44
N ARG A 49 -0.44 -3.00 6.89
CA ARG A 49 0.25 -2.02 6.04
C ARG A 49 1.08 -2.70 4.95
N VAL A 50 1.78 -3.78 5.27
CA VAL A 50 2.53 -4.59 4.29
C VAL A 50 1.57 -5.21 3.26
N ALA A 51 0.47 -5.81 3.70
CA ALA A 51 -0.53 -6.38 2.80
C ALA A 51 -1.16 -5.31 1.89
N GLN A 52 -1.47 -4.13 2.45
CA GLN A 52 -2.01 -3.00 1.70
C GLN A 52 -1.03 -2.49 0.66
N ALA A 53 0.24 -2.29 1.03
CA ALA A 53 1.29 -1.85 0.11
C ALA A 53 1.47 -2.83 -1.06
N ARG A 54 1.44 -4.14 -0.78
CA ARG A 54 1.48 -5.17 -1.83
C ARG A 54 0.26 -5.11 -2.74
N ALA A 55 -0.94 -4.98 -2.19
CA ALA A 55 -2.17 -4.89 -2.96
C ALA A 55 -2.19 -3.63 -3.86
N ASP A 56 -1.77 -2.48 -3.32
CA ASP A 56 -1.71 -1.22 -4.06
C ASP A 56 -0.66 -1.29 -5.18
N SER A 57 0.51 -1.86 -4.91
CA SER A 57 1.54 -2.09 -5.93
C SER A 57 1.07 -3.05 -7.02
N GLN A 58 0.40 -4.15 -6.64
CA GLN A 58 -0.16 -5.10 -7.61
C GLN A 58 -1.23 -4.44 -8.48
N LYS A 59 -2.10 -3.63 -7.88
CA LYS A 59 -3.12 -2.87 -8.61
C LYS A 59 -2.48 -1.90 -9.59
N GLN A 60 -1.46 -1.15 -9.16
CA GLN A 60 -0.74 -0.24 -10.04
C GLN A 60 -0.08 -0.97 -11.21
N LEU A 61 0.53 -2.14 -10.97
CA LEU A 61 1.11 -2.95 -12.03
C LEU A 61 0.04 -3.46 -13.02
N SER A 62 -1.13 -3.88 -12.52
CA SER A 62 -2.26 -4.24 -13.39
C SER A 62 -2.73 -3.07 -14.24
N GLU A 63 -2.85 -1.87 -13.69
CA GLU A 63 -3.22 -0.67 -14.45
C GLU A 63 -2.18 -0.32 -15.52
N ILE A 64 -0.88 -0.51 -15.23
CA ILE A 64 0.19 -0.34 -16.21
C ILE A 64 0.07 -1.39 -17.33
N MET A 65 -0.15 -2.66 -16.98
CA MET A 65 -0.35 -3.74 -17.95
C MET A 65 -1.57 -3.50 -18.86
N ASP A 66 -2.67 -2.97 -18.32
CA ASP A 66 -3.87 -2.67 -19.10
C ASP A 66 -3.63 -1.53 -20.11
N ARG A 67 -2.93 -0.46 -19.68
CA ARG A 67 -2.52 0.63 -20.57
C ARG A 67 -1.56 0.13 -21.66
N TRP A 68 -0.64 -0.75 -21.29
CA TRP A 68 0.28 -1.40 -22.20
C TRP A 68 -0.46 -2.27 -23.23
N ALA A 69 -1.42 -3.09 -22.79
CA ALA A 69 -2.23 -3.92 -23.67
C ALA A 69 -3.02 -3.09 -24.69
N SER A 70 -3.58 -1.95 -24.27
CA SER A 70 -4.24 -1.01 -25.19
C SER A 70 -3.25 -0.44 -26.22
N THR A 71 -2.06 -0.05 -25.78
CA THR A 71 -1.00 0.49 -26.66
C THR A 71 -0.54 -0.54 -27.68
N VAL A 72 -0.27 -1.78 -27.26
CA VAL A 72 0.09 -2.91 -28.13
C VAL A 72 -1.04 -3.21 -29.13
N SER A 73 -2.30 -3.13 -28.71
CA SER A 73 -3.43 -3.32 -29.62
C SER A 73 -3.48 -2.26 -30.71
N VAL A 74 -3.14 -1.01 -30.39
CA VAL A 74 -3.07 0.10 -31.36
C VAL A 74 -1.91 -0.12 -32.33
N GLU A 75 -0.70 -0.42 -31.84
CA GLU A 75 0.46 -0.72 -32.70
C GLU A 75 0.21 -1.92 -33.63
N ARG A 76 -0.41 -2.99 -33.10
CA ARG A 76 -0.77 -4.18 -33.90
C ARG A 76 -1.76 -3.84 -35.01
N PHE A 77 -2.74 -2.96 -34.74
CA PHE A 77 -3.67 -2.48 -35.76
C PHE A 77 -2.94 -1.76 -36.89
N PHE A 78 -1.98 -0.88 -36.58
CA PHE A 78 -1.20 -0.17 -37.60
C PHE A 78 -0.33 -1.12 -38.43
N LEU A 79 0.38 -2.06 -37.79
CA LEU A 79 1.16 -3.10 -38.47
C LEU A 79 0.31 -3.92 -39.44
N GLU A 80 -0.87 -4.36 -39.01
CA GLU A 80 -1.79 -5.13 -39.86
C GLU A 80 -2.36 -4.29 -41.00
N ALA A 81 -2.66 -3.01 -40.75
CA ALA A 81 -3.13 -2.08 -41.77
C ALA A 81 -2.05 -1.79 -42.83
N GLU A 82 -0.81 -1.53 -42.42
CA GLU A 82 0.35 -1.36 -43.31
C GLU A 82 0.57 -2.62 -44.17
N THR A 83 0.54 -3.81 -43.56
CA THR A 83 0.69 -5.10 -44.26
C THR A 83 -0.39 -5.31 -45.32
N ARG A 84 -1.65 -4.96 -45.01
CA ARG A 84 -2.76 -5.07 -45.98
C ARG A 84 -2.67 -4.04 -47.11
N VAL A 85 -2.11 -2.87 -46.83
CA VAL A 85 -1.92 -1.81 -47.84
C VAL A 85 -0.78 -2.16 -48.80
N GLU A 86 0.25 -2.89 -48.35
CA GLU A 86 1.31 -3.38 -49.25
C GLU A 86 0.77 -4.25 -50.39
N GLY A 87 -0.26 -5.06 -50.13
CA GLY A 87 -0.95 -5.90 -51.13
C GLY A 87 -1.94 -5.15 -52.03
N LEU A 88 -2.10 -3.83 -51.86
CA LEU A 88 -2.88 -2.97 -52.75
C LEU A 88 -1.94 -2.20 -53.68
N ASP A 89 -2.41 -1.88 -54.88
CA ASP A 89 -1.67 -1.08 -55.86
C ASP A 89 -2.48 0.13 -56.36
N GLY A 90 -1.77 1.10 -56.93
CA GLY A 90 -2.34 2.30 -57.53
C GLY A 90 -2.79 3.36 -56.51
N GLU A 91 -3.59 4.31 -56.99
CA GLU A 91 -3.99 5.53 -56.24
C GLU A 91 -4.66 5.24 -54.88
N ARG A 92 -5.27 4.05 -54.74
CA ARG A 92 -5.87 3.61 -53.48
C ARG A 92 -4.83 3.30 -52.41
N LYS A 93 -3.67 2.75 -52.79
CA LYS A 93 -2.55 2.46 -51.88
C LYS A 93 -2.01 3.77 -51.29
N ASP A 94 -1.71 4.73 -52.17
CA ASP A 94 -1.12 6.02 -51.79
C ASP A 94 -2.02 6.81 -50.85
N LYS A 95 -3.33 6.84 -51.13
CA LYS A 95 -4.32 7.48 -50.24
C LYS A 95 -4.39 6.83 -48.85
N LEU A 96 -4.24 5.50 -48.76
CA LEU A 96 -4.30 4.77 -47.50
C LEU A 96 -2.99 4.93 -46.71
N LEU A 97 -1.83 4.94 -47.37
CA LEU A 97 -0.53 5.20 -46.74
C LEU A 97 -0.47 6.61 -46.13
N GLU A 98 -0.94 7.64 -46.83
CA GLU A 98 -0.98 8.99 -46.28
C GLU A 98 -1.91 9.10 -45.06
N ARG A 99 -3.05 8.39 -45.07
CA ARG A 99 -3.94 8.33 -43.92
C ARG A 99 -3.31 7.63 -42.73
N LEU A 100 -2.59 6.53 -42.95
CA LEU A 100 -1.86 5.83 -41.89
C LEU A 100 -0.76 6.72 -41.29
N ARG A 101 0.00 7.42 -42.13
CA ARG A 101 1.02 8.38 -41.69
C ARG A 101 0.45 9.51 -40.84
N LEU A 102 -0.68 10.10 -41.27
CA LEU A 102 -1.41 11.12 -40.50
C LEU A 102 -1.86 10.57 -39.15
N ALA A 103 -2.51 9.41 -39.12
CA ALA A 103 -2.97 8.78 -37.88
C ALA A 103 -1.80 8.49 -36.91
N ARG A 104 -0.65 8.02 -37.41
CA ARG A 104 0.55 7.78 -36.61
C ARG A 104 1.14 9.08 -36.05
N SER A 105 1.15 10.16 -36.84
CA SER A 105 1.61 11.47 -36.38
C SER A 105 0.72 12.07 -35.28
N MET A 106 -0.57 11.73 -35.25
CA MET A 106 -1.50 12.18 -34.21
C MET A 106 -1.32 11.44 -32.88
N LEU A 107 -0.82 10.20 -32.91
CA LEU A 107 -0.63 9.37 -31.72
C LEU A 107 0.70 9.61 -30.99
N GLY A 108 1.69 10.22 -31.66
CA GLY A 108 3.00 10.50 -31.08
C GLY A 108 3.85 9.24 -30.86
N THR A 109 4.89 9.32 -30.04
CA THR A 109 5.69 8.17 -29.61
C THR A 109 4.93 7.35 -28.59
N LEU A 110 4.59 6.12 -28.94
CA LEU A 110 4.02 5.12 -28.05
C LEU A 110 5.13 4.18 -27.56
N ASP A 111 6.18 4.74 -26.93
CA ASP A 111 7.32 3.93 -26.48
C ASP A 111 6.94 3.10 -25.24
N PRO A 112 7.00 1.77 -25.33
CA PRO A 112 6.73 0.85 -24.21
C PRO A 112 7.60 1.07 -22.98
N LEU A 113 8.84 1.47 -23.20
CA LEU A 113 9.90 1.49 -22.19
C LEU A 113 9.73 2.69 -21.25
N GLU A 114 9.18 3.80 -21.74
CA GLU A 114 8.84 4.97 -20.92
C GLU A 114 7.81 4.66 -19.83
N TYR A 115 6.91 3.68 -20.06
CA TYR A 115 5.93 3.26 -19.05
C TYR A 115 6.55 2.38 -17.94
N LEU A 116 7.60 1.61 -18.26
CA LEU A 116 8.34 0.78 -17.30
C LEU A 116 9.30 1.62 -16.45
N GLU A 117 9.90 2.66 -17.03
CA GLU A 117 10.78 3.59 -16.30
C GLU A 117 10.03 4.40 -15.22
N GLY A 118 8.71 4.57 -15.35
CA GLY A 118 7.86 5.21 -14.35
C GLY A 118 7.33 4.29 -13.23
N TRP A 119 7.63 2.98 -13.27
CA TRP A 119 7.14 2.02 -12.27
C TRP A 119 8.06 1.97 -11.05
N ILE A 120 7.52 2.30 -9.87
CA ILE A 120 8.25 2.23 -8.60
C ILE A 120 8.03 0.84 -7.97
N ALA A 121 9.12 0.15 -7.63
CA ALA A 121 9.05 -1.19 -7.09
C ALA A 121 8.50 -1.20 -5.64
N PRO A 122 7.76 -2.23 -5.22
CA PRO A 122 7.18 -2.30 -3.87
C PRO A 122 8.23 -2.24 -2.74
N ASP A 123 9.45 -2.76 -2.98
CA ASP A 123 10.57 -2.67 -2.04
C ASP A 123 11.15 -1.24 -1.91
N GLU A 124 10.85 -0.37 -2.87
CA GLU A 124 11.17 1.07 -2.82
C GLU A 124 10.04 1.87 -2.16
N ILE A 125 8.80 1.37 -2.20
CA ILE A 125 7.62 2.00 -1.57
C ILE A 125 7.62 1.77 -0.05
N TYR A 126 7.97 0.57 0.43
CA TYR A 126 8.02 0.30 1.87
C TYR A 126 8.94 -0.88 2.19
N LYS A 127 10.04 -0.59 2.90
CA LYS A 127 10.86 -1.62 3.56
C LYS A 127 10.34 -1.86 4.97
N THR A 128 9.93 -3.09 5.25
CA THR A 128 9.51 -3.56 6.57
C THR A 128 10.61 -3.31 7.60
N LYS A 129 10.27 -2.66 8.72
CA LYS A 129 11.23 -2.30 9.79
C LYS A 129 11.57 -3.45 10.74
N PHE A 130 10.90 -4.60 10.60
CA PHE A 130 11.02 -5.77 11.46
C PHE A 130 11.70 -6.97 10.77
N ASP A 131 12.30 -6.78 9.60
CA ASP A 131 13.08 -7.82 8.90
C ASP A 131 14.52 -7.95 9.46
N GLN A 132 14.77 -7.31 10.61
CA GLN A 132 16.05 -7.25 11.34
C GLN A 132 15.76 -7.44 12.84
N ASP A 133 15.16 -8.57 13.23
CA ASP A 133 15.18 -9.07 14.61
C ASP A 133 15.17 -10.61 14.60
#